data_AF-A0A839H9L4-F1
#
_entry.id   AF-A0A839H9L4-F1
#
_cell.length_a   1.000
_cell.length_b   1.000
_cell.length_c   1.000
_cell.angle_alpha   90.00
_cell.angle_beta   90.00
_cell.angle_gamma   90.00
#
_symmetry.space_group_name_H-M   'P 1'
#
loop_
_entity.id
_entity.type
_entity.pdbx_description
1 polymer ?
#
loop_
_entity_poly.entity_id
_entity_poly.type
_entity_poly.pdbx_seq_one_letter_code
_entity_poly.pdbx_strand_id
1 'polypeptide(L)' 'MQNQIEDFDLNAKRAIEKFGWSIETFDNADYYRFNQIMAAKEKKERAVDPLSAIMGIRMAQARRKGGVKRG' A
#
# COMPACT_ATOMS: atom_id res chain seq x y z
N MET A 1 22.64 19.00 -17.32
CA MET A 1 22.91 17.90 -16.37
C MET A 1 23.16 18.38 -14.95
N GLN A 2 23.78 19.54 -14.72
CA GLN A 2 24.06 20.07 -13.38
C GLN A 2 22.82 20.07 -12.44
N ASN A 3 21.69 20.61 -12.89
CA ASN A 3 20.46 20.66 -12.08
C ASN A 3 19.93 19.27 -11.67
N GLN A 4 20.12 18.24 -12.50
CA GLN A 4 19.64 16.89 -12.20
C GLN A 4 20.50 16.19 -11.14
N ILE A 5 21.80 16.49 -11.11
CA ILE A 5 22.71 15.99 -10.08
C ILE A 5 22.39 16.67 -8.75
N GLU A 6 22.18 17.98 -8.77
CA GLU A 6 21.79 18.74 -7.57
C GLU A 6 20.45 18.26 -6.97
N ASP A 7 19.46 17.94 -7.81
CA ASP A 7 18.20 17.33 -7.37
C ASP A 7 18.41 15.94 -6.74
N PHE A 8 19.37 15.18 -7.26
CA PHE A 8 19.70 13.86 -6.74
C PHE A 8 20.39 13.94 -5.38
N ASP A 9 21.36 14.85 -5.23
CA ASP A 9 22.04 15.14 -3.96
C ASP A 9 21.06 15.66 -2.90
N LEU A 10 20.08 16.48 -3.31
CA LEU A 10 19.03 16.96 -2.42
C LEU A 10 18.15 15.82 -1.91
N ASN A 11 17.84 14.83 -2.75
CA ASN A 11 17.13 13.63 -2.33
C ASN A 11 17.98 12.77 -1.39
N ALA A 12 19.28 12.62 -1.66
CA ALA A 12 20.21 11.90 -0.78
C ALA A 12 20.22 12.51 0.61
N LYS A 13 20.41 13.84 0.69
CA LYS A 13 20.37 14.58 1.96
C LYS A 13 19.08 14.33 2.73
N ARG A 14 17.93 14.42 2.05
CA ARG A 14 16.62 14.20 2.69
C ARG A 14 16.45 12.77 3.18
N ALA A 15 16.92 11.78 2.43
CA ALA A 15 16.81 10.38 2.83
C ALA A 15 17.65 10.08 4.07
N ILE A 16 18.86 10.63 4.14
CA ILE A 16 19.74 10.53 5.30
C ILE A 16 19.10 11.21 6.52
N GLU A 17 18.64 12.46 6.37
CA GLU A 17 18.07 13.24 7.49
C GLU A 17 16.74 12.68 8.01
N LYS A 18 15.86 12.20 7.11
CA LYS A 18 14.47 11.81 7.48
C LYS A 18 14.30 10.33 7.74
N PHE A 19 14.99 9.49 6.97
CA PHE A 19 14.86 8.03 7.06
C PHE A 19 16.06 7.37 7.74
N GLY A 20 17.11 8.13 8.05
CA GLY A 20 18.32 7.61 8.68
C GLY A 20 19.12 6.69 7.77
N TRP A 21 18.96 6.82 6.45
CA TRP A 21 19.68 5.99 5.49
C TRP A 21 21.17 6.32 5.51
N SER A 22 22.02 5.30 5.34
CA SER A 22 23.42 5.55 4.98
C SER A 22 23.50 5.99 3.52
N ILE A 23 24.61 6.63 3.16
CA ILE A 23 24.90 6.98 1.76
C ILE A 23 24.86 5.72 0.88
N GLU A 24 25.50 4.63 1.33
CA GLU A 24 25.49 3.35 0.62
C GLU A 24 24.07 2.79 0.40
N THR A 25 23.19 2.94 1.40
CA THR A 25 21.79 2.51 1.27
C THR A 25 21.07 3.32 0.20
N PHE A 26 21.27 4.64 0.19
CA PHE A 26 20.69 5.52 -0.82
C PHE A 26 21.21 5.15 -2.21
N ASP A 27 22.52 5.04 -2.40
CA ASP A 27 23.11 4.79 -3.72
C ASP A 27 22.68 3.45 -4.33
N ASN A 28 22.41 2.44 -3.49
CA ASN A 28 22.06 1.08 -3.93
C ASN A 28 20.56 0.74 -3.77
N ALA A 29 19.72 1.69 -3.37
CA ALA A 29 18.30 1.43 -3.17
C ALA A 29 17.57 1.14 -4.50
N ASP A 30 16.65 0.16 -4.48
CA ASP A 30 15.64 0.02 -5.52
C ASP A 30 14.55 1.09 -5.31
N TYR A 31 14.77 2.26 -5.91
CA TYR A 31 13.84 3.40 -5.83
C TYR A 31 12.46 3.10 -6.41
N TYR A 32 12.35 2.18 -7.36
CA TYR A 32 11.05 1.76 -7.89
C TYR A 32 10.27 1.00 -6.82
N ARG A 33 10.90 0.01 -6.18
CA ARG A 33 10.29 -0.75 -5.09
C ARG A 33 10.03 0.12 -3.86
N PHE A 34 10.93 1.02 -3.52
CA PHE A 34 10.74 1.98 -2.43
C PHE A 34 9.48 2.81 -2.64
N ASN A 35 9.30 3.39 -3.83
CA ASN A 35 8.10 4.18 -4.14
C ASN A 35 6.82 3.33 -4.07
N GLN A 36 6.86 2.05 -4.49
CA GLN A 36 5.71 1.15 -4.31
C GLN A 36 5.36 0.92 -2.84
N ILE A 37 6.36 0.76 -1.96
CA ILE A 37 6.16 0.59 -0.52
C ILE A 37 5.58 1.87 0.09
N MET A 38 6.13 3.03 -0.26
CA MET A 38 5.64 4.32 0.23
C MET A 38 4.24 4.66 -0.26
N ALA A 39 3.84 4.15 -1.42
CA ALA A 39 2.49 4.29 -1.97
C ALA A 39 1.50 3.22 -1.46
N ALA A 40 1.93 2.31 -0.58
CA ALA A 40 1.09 1.22 -0.10
C ALA A 40 -0.08 1.74 0.73
N LYS A 41 -1.30 1.37 0.33
CA LYS A 41 -2.54 1.76 1.03
C LYS A 41 -2.80 0.91 2.27
N GLU A 42 -3.41 1.51 3.29
CA GLU A 42 -3.90 0.79 4.45
C GLU A 42 -4.94 -0.26 4.04
N LYS A 43 -5.10 -1.33 4.84
CA LYS A 43 -6.03 -2.42 4.52
C LYS A 43 -7.46 -1.94 4.23
N LYS A 44 -7.91 -0.91 4.95
CA LYS A 44 -9.25 -0.30 4.80
C LYS A 44 -9.43 0.48 3.49
N GLU A 45 -8.33 0.90 2.87
CA GLU A 45 -8.29 1.75 1.66
C GLU A 45 -7.94 0.96 0.39
N ARG A 46 -7.56 -0.31 0.55
CA ARG A 46 -7.32 -1.21 -0.57
C ARG A 46 -8.64 -1.49 -1.28
N ALA A 47 -8.60 -1.55 -2.60
CA ALA A 47 -9.75 -1.96 -3.38
C ALA A 47 -10.17 -3.38 -2.96
N VAL A 48 -11.41 -3.51 -2.50
CA VAL A 48 -12.05 -4.80 -2.29
C VAL A 48 -12.72 -5.19 -3.59
N ASP A 49 -12.49 -6.43 -4.04
CA ASP A 49 -13.23 -6.98 -5.17
C ASP A 49 -14.75 -6.89 -4.91
N PRO A 50 -15.53 -6.17 -5.75
CA PRO A 50 -16.96 -6.00 -5.55
C PRO A 50 -17.71 -7.34 -5.50
N LEU A 51 -17.25 -8.36 -6.22
CA LEU A 51 -17.88 -9.67 -6.24
C LEU A 51 -17.76 -10.37 -4.90
N SER A 52 -16.61 -10.25 -4.24
CA SER A 52 -16.39 -10.76 -2.88
C SER A 52 -17.36 -10.14 -1.87
N ALA A 53 -17.64 -8.84 -1.97
CA ALA A 53 -18.64 -8.17 -1.13
C ALA A 53 -20.07 -8.68 -1.42
N ILE A 54 -20.44 -8.79 -2.71
CA ILE A 54 -21.76 -9.29 -3.13
C ILE A 54 -21.99 -10.74 -2.67
N MET A 55 -20.98 -11.61 -2.80
CA MET A 55 -21.06 -12.99 -2.32
C MET A 55 -21.24 -13.05 -0.80
N GLY A 56 -20.51 -12.22 -0.05
CA GLY A 56 -20.68 -12.11 1.41
C GLY A 56 -22.11 -11.75 1.81
N ILE A 57 -22.71 -10.77 1.11
CA ILE A 57 -24.10 -10.35 1.35
C ILE A 57 -25.08 -11.49 1.05
N ARG A 58 -24.93 -12.18 -0.10
CA ARG A 58 -25.81 -13.31 -0.47
C ARG A 58 -25.73 -14.45 0.55
N MET A 59 -24.53 -14.79 1.02
CA MET A 59 -24.33 -15.82 2.05
C MET A 59 -24.98 -15.43 3.38
N ALA A 60 -24.87 -14.17 3.80
CA ALA A 60 -25.54 -13.68 5.00
C ALA A 60 -27.08 -13.75 4.88
N GLN A 61 -27.63 -13.44 3.70
CA GLN A 61 -29.07 -13.57 3.43
C GLN A 61 -29.56 -15.02 3.44
N ALA A 62 -28.79 -15.94 2.86
CA ALA A 62 -29.11 -17.37 2.85
C ALA A 62 -29.17 -17.95 4.27
N ARG A 63 -28.21 -17.59 5.14
CA ARG A 63 -28.21 -18.00 6.56
C ARG A 63 -29.43 -17.50 7.33
N ARG A 64 -29.88 -16.26 7.08
CA ARG A 64 -31.09 -15.72 7.73
C ARG A 64 -32.36 -16.46 7.28
N LYS A 65 -32.48 -16.82 6.00
CA LYS A 65 -33.63 -17.57 5.47
C LYS A 65 -33.64 -19.04 5.94
N GLY A 66 -32.47 -19.66 6.12
CA GLY A 66 -32.35 -21.03 6.63
C GLY A 66 -32.59 -21.20 8.13
N GLY A 67 -32.60 -20.11 8.91
CA GLY A 67 -32.87 -20.13 10.36
C GLY A 67 -34.36 -20.06 10.75
N VAL A 68 -35.26 -19.79 9.81
CA VAL A 68 -36.71 -19.68 10.05
C VAL A 68 -37.39 -21.04 9.81
N LYS A 69 -37.09 -22.03 10.65
CA LYS A 69 -37.91 -23.25 10.83
C LYS A 69 -37.67 -23.82 12.23
N ARG A 70 -38.22 -23.17 13.24
CA ARG A 70 -38.61 -23.78 14.52
C ARG A 70 -39.82 -23.02 15.05
N GLY A 71 -40.97 -23.69 15.02
CA GLY A 71 -42.31 -23.20 15.31
C GLY A 71 -43.30 -24.13 14.67
#